data_AF-A0A2V6R035-F1
#
_entry.id   AF-A0A2V6R035-F1
#
_cell.length_a   1.000
_cell.length_b   1.000
_cell.length_c   1.000
_cell.angle_alpha   90.00
_cell.angle_beta   90.00
_cell.angle_gamma   90.00
#
_symmetry.space_group_name_H-M   'P 1'
#
loop_
_entity.id
_entity.type
_entity.pdbx_description
1 polymer ?
#
loop_
_entity_poly.entity_id
_entity_poly.type
_entity_poly.pdbx_seq_one_letter_code
_entity_poly.pdbx_strand_id
1 'polypeptide(L)'
;MTLEDRPPAPDAAGVGLCATCAHARRVTSARRSVFWLCERAATDPRLTRYPRLPVLRCPGYERLAGADEGRTGEEPREGRP
;
A
#
# COMPACT_ATOMS: atom_id res chain seq x y z
N MET A 1 -14.37 -19.84 -15.73
CA MET A 1 -13.03 -19.23 -15.52
C MET A 1 -13.26 -17.98 -14.72
N THR A 2 -12.75 -17.94 -13.49
CA THR A 2 -13.11 -16.96 -12.45
C THR A 2 -12.44 -15.61 -12.66
N LEU A 3 -13.17 -14.53 -12.36
CA LEU A 3 -12.75 -13.13 -12.56
C LEU A 3 -11.88 -12.59 -11.39
N GLU A 4 -11.39 -13.47 -10.53
CA GLU A 4 -10.95 -13.11 -9.17
C GLU A 4 -9.46 -12.82 -9.05
N ASP A 5 -8.63 -13.28 -10.00
CA ASP A 5 -7.22 -12.87 -10.09
C ASP A 5 -7.08 -11.64 -11.00
N ARG A 6 -7.44 -10.46 -10.47
CA ARG A 6 -6.95 -9.22 -11.05
C ARG A 6 -5.59 -8.92 -10.41
N PRO A 7 -4.46 -9.10 -11.14
CA PRO A 7 -3.15 -8.91 -10.55
C PRO A 7 -3.04 -7.48 -10.00
N PRO A 8 -2.41 -7.30 -8.81
CA PRO A 8 -2.16 -5.96 -8.28
C PRO A 8 -1.39 -5.17 -9.33
N ALA A 9 -1.83 -3.93 -9.59
CA ALA A 9 -1.35 -3.15 -10.73
C ALA A 9 0.19 -3.10 -10.77
N PRO A 10 0.83 -3.23 -11.95
CA PRO A 10 2.27 -3.51 -12.06
C PRO A 10 3.19 -2.46 -11.41
N ASP A 11 2.68 -1.26 -11.12
CA ASP A 11 3.34 -0.23 -10.29
C ASP A 11 3.71 -0.80 -8.89
N ALA A 12 2.88 -1.68 -8.32
CA ALA A 12 3.06 -2.20 -6.96
C ALA A 12 4.34 -3.02 -6.78
N ALA A 13 4.66 -3.89 -7.74
CA ALA A 13 5.87 -4.72 -7.68
C ALA A 13 7.16 -3.89 -7.79
N GLY A 14 7.15 -2.82 -8.58
CA GLY A 14 8.29 -1.90 -8.73
C GLY A 14 8.45 -0.91 -7.57
N VAL A 15 7.40 -0.67 -6.79
CA VAL A 15 7.37 0.30 -5.69
C VAL A 15 7.61 -0.36 -4.32
N GLY A 16 7.17 -1.60 -4.13
CA GLY A 16 7.26 -2.32 -2.86
C GLY A 16 6.24 -1.83 -1.83
N LEU A 17 6.62 -1.79 -0.55
CA LEU A 17 5.73 -1.42 0.57
C LEU A 17 5.07 -0.05 0.40
N CYS A 18 5.70 0.90 -0.30
CA CYS A 18 5.09 2.20 -0.55
C CYS A 18 3.83 2.13 -1.44
N ALA A 19 3.59 1.04 -2.18
CA ALA A 19 2.42 0.91 -3.05
C ALA A 19 1.10 0.74 -2.26
N THR A 20 1.16 0.14 -1.08
CA THR A 20 0.02 -0.16 -0.20
C THR A 20 0.07 0.65 1.11
N CYS A 21 0.96 1.64 1.21
CA CYS A 21 1.17 2.42 2.42
C CYS A 21 0.20 3.61 2.49
N ALA A 22 -0.49 3.77 3.63
CA ALA A 22 -1.44 4.85 3.88
C ALA A 22 -0.81 6.27 3.81
N HIS A 23 0.49 6.38 4.08
CA HIS A 23 1.23 7.66 4.07
C HIS A 23 2.03 7.92 2.77
N ALA A 24 1.88 7.07 1.76
CA ALA A 24 2.64 7.16 0.52
C ALA A 24 1.78 7.73 -0.61
N ARG A 25 2.21 8.86 -1.15
CA ARG A 25 1.47 9.60 -2.17
C ARG A 25 2.15 9.51 -3.53
N ARG A 26 1.43 8.96 -4.52
CA ARG A 26 1.87 8.87 -5.93
C ARG A 26 1.73 10.23 -6.61
N VAL A 27 2.82 10.74 -7.17
CA VAL A 27 2.91 12.04 -7.85
C VAL A 27 3.36 11.82 -9.29
N THR A 28 2.45 12.05 -10.25
CA THR A 28 2.73 11.93 -11.68
C THR A 28 3.18 13.27 -12.25
N SER A 29 4.37 13.32 -12.85
CA SER A 29 4.89 14.52 -13.53
C SER A 29 4.50 14.54 -15.01
N ALA A 30 4.44 15.73 -15.61
CA ALA A 30 4.02 15.95 -17.00
C ALA A 30 4.86 15.17 -18.04
N ARG A 31 6.09 14.76 -17.68
CA ARG A 31 6.97 13.90 -18.52
C ARG A 31 6.72 12.39 -18.35
N ARG A 32 5.55 11.97 -17.84
CA ARG A 32 5.18 10.58 -17.48
C ARG A 32 6.04 9.93 -16.39
N SER A 33 6.95 10.67 -15.74
CA SER A 33 7.69 10.18 -14.57
C SER A 33 6.77 10.08 -13.36
N VAL A 34 6.75 8.92 -12.71
CA VAL A 34 6.02 8.67 -11.46
C VAL A 34 7.01 8.77 -10.30
N PHE A 35 6.68 9.60 -9.31
CA PHE A 35 7.41 9.73 -8.06
C PHE A 35 6.50 9.32 -6.90
N TRP A 36 7.10 8.78 -5.84
CA TRP A 36 6.40 8.49 -4.60
C TRP A 36 6.94 9.40 -3.50
N LEU A 37 6.03 10.05 -2.79
CA LEU A 37 6.33 10.96 -1.68
C LEU A 37 5.84 10.33 -0.38
N CYS A 38 6.71 10.27 0.63
CA CYS A 38 6.35 9.84 1.98
C CYS A 38 5.92 11.06 2.80
N GLU A 39 4.64 11.14 3.17
CA GLU A 39 4.12 12.27 3.96
C GLU A 39 4.54 12.16 5.43
N ARG A 40 4.70 10.93 5.95
CA ARG A 40 5.20 10.63 7.30
C ARG A 40 6.65 11.10 7.53
N ALA A 41 7.42 11.33 6.47
CA ALA A 41 8.76 11.93 6.56
C ALA A 41 8.75 13.41 6.99
N ALA A 42 7.58 14.05 7.05
CA ALA A 42 7.44 15.38 7.65
C ALA A 42 7.47 15.37 9.19
N THR A 43 7.11 14.25 9.82
CA THR A 43 7.06 14.09 11.29
C THR A 43 8.11 13.12 11.82
N ASP A 44 8.54 12.13 11.04
CA ASP A 44 9.57 11.16 11.40
C ASP A 44 10.83 11.34 10.53
N PRO A 45 11.93 11.93 11.06
CA PRO A 45 13.16 12.19 10.31
C PRO A 45 13.94 10.90 9.96
N ARG A 46 13.52 9.73 10.44
CA ARG A 46 14.09 8.43 10.03
C ARG A 46 13.58 8.00 8.65
N LEU A 47 12.57 8.68 8.11
CA LEU A 47 11.97 8.38 6.82
C LEU A 47 12.43 9.38 5.75
N THR A 48 12.77 8.89 4.57
CA THR A 48 13.11 9.76 3.43
C THR A 48 11.84 10.23 2.73
N ARG A 49 11.68 11.55 2.56
CA ARG A 49 10.54 12.17 1.84
C ARG A 49 10.35 11.65 0.41
N TYR A 50 11.46 11.30 -0.25
CA TYR A 50 11.48 10.64 -1.56
C TYR A 50 12.25 9.31 -1.43
N PRO A 51 11.57 8.20 -1.08
CA PRO A 51 12.24 6.92 -0.93
C PRO A 51 12.76 6.39 -2.28
N ARG A 52 13.88 5.66 -2.24
CA ARG A 52 14.42 4.94 -3.40
C ARG A 52 13.61 3.66 -3.58
N LEU A 53 13.03 3.46 -4.76
CA LEU A 53 12.23 2.29 -5.10
C LEU A 53 13.13 1.14 -5.60
N PRO A 54 12.76 -0.15 -5.38
CA PRO A 54 11.61 -0.62 -4.58
C PRO A 54 11.87 -0.54 -3.06
N VAL A 55 10.86 -0.13 -2.29
CA VAL A 55 10.95 -0.08 -0.82
C VAL A 55 10.59 -1.42 -0.22
N LEU A 56 11.61 -2.19 0.17
CA LEU A 56 11.44 -3.53 0.76
C LEU A 56 11.26 -3.52 2.28
N ARG A 57 11.72 -2.47 2.97
CA ARG A 57 11.54 -2.25 4.41
C ARG A 57 11.31 -0.77 4.69
N CYS A 58 10.31 -0.45 5.51
CA CYS A 58 10.03 0.90 5.98
C CYS A 58 9.56 0.82 7.44
N PRO A 59 10.22 1.51 8.40
CA PRO A 59 9.84 1.45 9.83
C PRO A 59 8.56 2.24 10.13
N GLY A 60 8.07 3.03 9.18
CA GLY A 60 6.79 3.73 9.23
C GLY A 60 5.80 3.26 8.16
N TYR A 61 5.88 1.98 7.76
CA TYR A 61 4.86 1.38 6.89
C TYR A 61 3.57 1.16 7.69
N GLU A 62 2.48 1.71 7.17
CA GLU A 62 1.12 1.48 7.67
C GLU A 62 0.27 1.07 6.46
N ARG A 63 -0.36 -0.10 6.49
CA ARG A 63 -1.15 -0.59 5.37
C ARG A 63 -2.42 0.26 5.23
N LEU A 64 -2.72 0.72 4.02
CA LEU A 64 -4.00 1.37 3.74
C LEU A 64 -5.13 0.34 3.96
N ALA A 65 -6.05 0.65 4.88
CA ALA A 65 -7.14 -0.22 5.35
C ALA A 65 -8.26 -0.51 4.32
N GLY A 66 -7.93 -0.50 3.03
CA GLY A 66 -8.78 -0.94 1.91
C GLY A 66 -8.01 -1.75 0.86
N ALA A 67 -6.72 -2.04 1.10
CA ALA A 67 -5.88 -2.84 0.20
C ALA A 67 -5.93 -4.36 0.48
N ASP A 68 -6.55 -4.78 1.59
CA ASP A 68 -6.57 -6.17 2.09
C ASP A 68 -7.90 -6.53 2.77
N GLU A 69 -8.94 -5.70 2.64
CA GLU A 69 -10.28 -5.93 3.22
C GLU A 69 -11.01 -7.01 2.42
N GLY A 70 -10.50 -8.23 2.54
CA GLY A 70 -10.81 -9.40 1.73
C GLY A 70 -10.51 -10.70 2.46
N ARG A 71 -10.88 -10.76 3.76
CA ARG A 71 -11.04 -11.94 4.66
C ARG A 71 -10.16 -11.91 5.93
N THR A 72 -10.69 -11.35 7.02
CA THR A 72 -10.58 -11.88 8.40
C THR A 72 -11.60 -11.11 9.29
N GLY A 73 -12.59 -11.74 9.93
CA GLY A 73 -12.82 -13.19 9.93
C GLY A 73 -14.14 -13.67 10.50
N GLU A 74 -14.18 -14.99 10.59
CA GLU A 74 -15.27 -15.86 11.01
C GLU A 74 -15.05 -16.22 12.50
N GLU A 75 -16.03 -16.44 13.39
CA GLU A 75 -17.50 -16.58 13.24
C GLU A 75 -18.16 -16.27 14.64
N PRO A 76 -19.26 -16.85 15.20
CA PRO A 76 -20.15 -17.95 14.78
C PRO A 76 -21.68 -17.71 14.79
N ARG A 77 -22.34 -18.46 13.91
CA ARG A 77 -23.72 -18.97 13.99
C ARG A 77 -24.16 -19.47 15.39
N GLU A 78 -24.72 -18.59 16.22
CA GLU A 78 -25.61 -19.01 17.33
C GLU A 78 -26.99 -19.42 16.79
N GLY A 79 -27.51 -20.57 17.24
CA GLY A 79 -28.73 -21.15 16.69
C GLY A 79 -29.82 -21.41 17.72
N ARG A 80 -31.07 -21.27 17.26
CA ARG A 80 -32.30 -21.99 17.68
C ARG A 80 -32.70 -21.89 19.17
N PRO A 81 -33.91 -21.38 19.48
CA PRO A 81 -35.15 -22.15 19.27
C PRO A 81 -35.88 -21.91 17.95
#